data_AF-A0A076ES73-F1
#
_entry.id   AF-A0A076ES73-F1
#
_cell.length_a   1.000
_cell.length_b   1.000
_cell.length_c   1.000
_cell.angle_alpha   90.00
_cell.angle_beta   90.00
_cell.angle_gamma   90.00
#
_symmetry.space_group_name_H-M   'P 1'
#
loop_
_entity.id
_entity.type
_entity.pdbx_description
1 polymer ?
#
loop_
_entity_poly.entity_id
_entity_poly.type
_entity_poly.pdbx_seq_one_letter_code
_entity_poly.pdbx_strand_id
1 'polypeptide(L)'
;MTAVLEPTLSYSSAIPRAHVHRAAICEVFLTDIICESYPQFRLGVQLPRVHSYYSDHNIVVRQYDPLLLLETFRQASILISHRHVDAPLDAKFVFNAGALEVVDLDAVKVGPAPAAGVLDATITAEKRRGADIVGITLAMTLALDGSAAATMSMTIQWMPGDAWDRLRQRGRAPLQLDPARPHPLHERVEPREVARHSFDNVVLSRIGVDGDTVRSQVLVDQAHPGLFDHPLDHVPGALIFEAMRQTALVAAHELFGLSPRMLVLVGCDAVFESFGELELPTDCAAVAEAEICSRQVVLSVTLAQEGRQIAHGRVTLQRVSASTAALDRIVR
;
A
#
# COMPACT_ATOMS: atom_id res chain seq x y z
N MET A 1 8.84 23.03 -39.54
CA MET A 1 8.76 22.70 -38.10
C MET A 1 8.52 21.21 -38.00
N THR A 2 9.58 20.45 -37.74
CA THR A 2 9.48 19.02 -37.45
C THR A 2 8.94 18.89 -36.04
N ALA A 3 7.68 18.47 -35.90
CA ALA A 3 7.15 18.11 -34.59
C ALA A 3 7.96 16.91 -34.09
N VAL A 4 8.67 17.09 -32.98
CA VAL A 4 9.20 15.95 -32.23
C VAL A 4 7.97 15.23 -31.69
N LEU A 5 7.69 14.04 -32.21
CA LEU A 5 6.65 13.18 -31.67
C LEU A 5 7.17 12.69 -30.31
N GLU A 6 6.66 13.28 -29.23
CA GLU A 6 6.89 12.70 -27.90
C GLU A 6 6.34 11.26 -27.91
N PRO A 7 7.12 10.26 -27.44
CA PRO A 7 6.63 8.91 -27.32
C PRO A 7 5.38 8.89 -26.45
N THR A 8 4.33 8.24 -26.97
CA THR A 8 3.01 8.18 -26.33
C THR A 8 2.81 6.86 -25.60
N LEU A 9 2.14 6.90 -24.47
CA LEU A 9 1.71 5.71 -23.74
C LEU A 9 0.59 5.01 -24.52
N SER A 10 0.69 3.70 -24.71
CA SER A 10 -0.21 2.91 -25.55
C SER A 10 -1.46 2.40 -24.83
N TYR A 11 -1.37 2.11 -23.52
CA TYR A 11 -2.44 1.52 -22.70
C TYR A 11 -3.02 0.20 -23.26
N SER A 12 -2.30 -0.47 -24.16
CA SER A 12 -2.86 -1.58 -24.96
C SER A 12 -2.78 -2.94 -24.28
N SER A 13 -1.83 -3.14 -23.38
CA SER A 13 -1.64 -4.38 -22.64
C SER A 13 -0.99 -4.12 -21.29
N ALA A 14 -1.25 -4.99 -20.32
CA ALA A 14 -0.48 -4.98 -19.08
C ALA A 14 0.99 -5.35 -19.33
N ILE A 15 1.90 -4.73 -18.58
CA ILE A 15 3.31 -5.12 -18.54
C ILE A 15 3.42 -6.60 -18.09
N PRO A 16 4.43 -7.36 -18.55
CA PRO A 16 4.59 -8.74 -18.11
C PRO A 16 4.68 -8.84 -16.58
N ARG A 17 3.80 -9.65 -15.98
CA ARG A 17 3.67 -9.81 -14.52
C ARG A 17 4.97 -10.08 -13.76
N ALA A 18 5.93 -10.76 -14.41
CA ALA A 18 7.24 -11.05 -13.84
C ALA A 18 8.09 -9.79 -13.60
N HIS A 19 7.87 -8.70 -14.36
CA HIS A 19 8.61 -7.44 -14.22
C HIS A 19 8.07 -6.56 -13.08
N VAL A 20 6.96 -6.93 -12.45
CA VAL A 20 6.34 -6.21 -11.33
C VAL A 20 6.08 -7.11 -10.12
N HIS A 21 6.64 -8.32 -10.16
CA HIS A 21 6.55 -9.35 -9.13
C HIS A 21 5.10 -9.75 -8.79
N ARG A 22 4.34 -10.07 -9.84
CA ARG A 22 2.96 -10.56 -9.72
C ARG A 22 2.77 -11.95 -10.32
N ALA A 23 1.92 -12.74 -9.67
CA ALA A 23 1.48 -14.05 -10.13
C ALA A 23 0.24 -13.95 -11.01
N ALA A 24 -0.75 -13.16 -10.59
CA ALA A 24 -1.95 -12.91 -11.38
C ALA A 24 -1.78 -11.73 -12.33
N ILE A 25 -2.30 -11.86 -13.56
CA ILE A 25 -2.30 -10.77 -14.55
C ILE A 25 -3.23 -9.63 -14.10
N CYS A 26 -4.34 -9.95 -13.43
CA CYS A 26 -5.29 -8.95 -12.93
C CYS A 26 -4.73 -8.09 -11.79
N GLU A 27 -3.59 -8.47 -11.21
CA GLU A 27 -2.87 -7.69 -10.21
C GLU A 27 -1.76 -6.83 -10.83
N VAL A 28 -1.71 -6.68 -12.17
CA VAL A 28 -0.79 -5.79 -12.88
C VAL A 28 -1.55 -4.55 -13.35
N PHE A 29 -1.14 -3.38 -12.85
CA PHE A 29 -1.82 -2.10 -13.12
C PHE A 29 -1.04 -1.19 -14.07
N LEU A 30 0.21 -1.56 -14.40
CA LEU A 30 1.04 -0.85 -15.36
C LEU A 30 0.85 -1.40 -16.77
N THR A 31 0.80 -0.50 -17.75
CA THR A 31 0.62 -0.84 -19.17
C THR A 31 1.87 -0.56 -19.99
N ASP A 32 2.57 0.54 -19.70
CA ASP A 32 3.73 0.99 -20.47
C ASP A 32 4.78 1.65 -19.58
N ILE A 33 6.00 1.77 -20.12
CA ILE A 33 7.09 2.58 -19.54
C ILE A 33 7.89 3.22 -20.68
N ILE A 34 8.17 4.50 -20.53
CA ILE A 34 8.99 5.32 -21.42
C ILE A 34 10.10 5.94 -20.57
N CYS A 35 11.33 5.86 -21.07
CA CYS A 35 12.51 6.52 -20.50
C CYS A 35 13.18 7.34 -21.60
N GLU A 36 12.87 8.64 -21.68
CA GLU A 36 13.51 9.53 -22.65
C GLU A 36 14.90 9.96 -22.18
N SER A 37 15.04 10.26 -20.88
CA SER A 37 16.30 10.62 -20.25
C SER A 37 16.36 10.04 -18.85
N TYR A 38 17.39 9.23 -18.58
CA TYR A 38 17.70 8.84 -17.21
C TYR A 38 17.98 10.10 -16.36
N PRO A 39 17.49 10.22 -15.12
CA PRO A 39 16.78 9.22 -14.30
C PRO A 39 15.24 9.37 -14.28
N GLN A 40 14.62 9.80 -15.37
CA GLN A 40 13.19 10.14 -15.45
C GLN A 40 12.41 9.13 -16.30
N PHE A 41 11.22 8.77 -15.81
CA PHE A 41 10.37 7.75 -16.42
C PHE A 41 8.91 8.21 -16.44
N ARG A 42 8.21 7.82 -17.50
CA ARG A 42 6.76 7.99 -17.63
C ARG A 42 6.12 6.62 -17.84
N LEU A 43 5.10 6.30 -17.06
CA LEU A 43 4.45 5.00 -17.05
C LEU A 43 2.95 5.14 -17.29
N GLY A 44 2.42 4.20 -18.08
CA GLY A 44 0.98 4.07 -18.31
C GLY A 44 0.35 3.25 -17.20
N VAL A 45 -0.76 3.73 -16.65
CA VAL A 45 -1.49 3.06 -15.56
C VAL A 45 -2.94 2.84 -15.99
N GLN A 46 -3.49 1.66 -15.67
CA GLN A 46 -4.91 1.39 -15.81
C GLN A 46 -5.45 0.75 -14.52
N LEU A 47 -6.33 1.46 -13.82
CA LEU A 47 -6.85 1.02 -12.53
C LEU A 47 -8.21 0.30 -12.69
N PRO A 48 -8.40 -0.87 -12.04
CA PRO A 48 -9.66 -1.60 -12.09
C PRO A 48 -10.76 -0.83 -11.36
N ARG A 49 -11.95 -0.74 -11.99
CA ARG A 49 -13.14 -0.10 -11.38
C ARG A 49 -13.82 -0.94 -10.30
N VAL A 50 -13.52 -2.24 -10.29
CA VAL A 50 -14.04 -3.24 -9.37
C VAL A 50 -12.90 -4.21 -9.08
N HIS A 51 -12.65 -4.43 -7.81
CA HIS A 51 -11.64 -5.33 -7.30
C HIS A 51 -12.13 -5.91 -5.97
N SER A 52 -11.92 -7.21 -5.73
CA SER A 52 -12.42 -7.89 -4.52
C SER A 52 -11.92 -7.26 -3.21
N TYR A 53 -10.68 -6.76 -3.23
CA TYR A 53 -10.04 -6.06 -2.11
C TYR A 53 -10.08 -4.53 -2.22
N TYR A 54 -9.44 -3.94 -3.24
CA TYR A 54 -9.36 -2.47 -3.44
C TYR A 54 -10.68 -1.75 -3.78
N SER A 55 -11.79 -2.47 -3.96
CA SER A 55 -13.11 -1.83 -4.12
C SER A 55 -14.08 -2.17 -2.99
N ASP A 56 -13.65 -2.96 -2.00
CA ASP A 56 -14.49 -3.33 -0.86
C ASP A 56 -14.46 -2.24 0.22
N HIS A 57 -15.14 -1.13 -0.01
CA HIS A 57 -15.21 -0.03 0.93
C HIS A 57 -16.65 0.35 1.26
N ASN A 58 -16.99 0.32 2.54
CA ASN A 58 -18.25 0.85 3.06
C ASN A 58 -18.12 2.35 3.40
N ILE A 59 -17.52 3.13 2.50
CA ILE A 59 -17.32 4.58 2.65
C ILE A 59 -18.39 5.32 1.84
N VAL A 60 -18.81 6.50 2.29
CA VAL A 60 -19.86 7.29 1.62
C VAL A 60 -19.49 7.86 0.26
N VAL A 61 -18.21 7.80 -0.13
CA VAL A 61 -17.71 8.25 -1.44
C VAL A 61 -17.08 7.08 -2.19
N ARG A 62 -17.36 7.00 -3.50
CA ARG A 62 -16.79 5.98 -4.37
C ARG A 62 -15.54 6.51 -5.07
N GLN A 63 -14.39 6.03 -4.63
CA GLN A 63 -13.06 6.43 -5.10
C GLN A 63 -12.15 5.21 -5.24
N TYR A 64 -11.07 5.34 -6.02
CA TYR A 64 -10.00 4.37 -6.05
C TYR A 64 -9.35 4.28 -4.66
N ASP A 65 -9.04 3.07 -4.21
CA ASP A 65 -8.37 2.85 -2.94
C ASP A 65 -6.97 3.47 -2.95
N PRO A 66 -6.58 4.32 -2.00
CA PRO A 66 -5.22 4.82 -1.87
C PRO A 66 -4.16 3.70 -1.79
N LEU A 67 -4.48 2.53 -1.24
CA LEU A 67 -3.56 1.37 -1.25
C LEU A 67 -3.43 0.71 -2.63
N LEU A 68 -4.40 0.90 -3.54
CA LEU A 68 -4.24 0.53 -4.96
C LEU A 68 -3.28 1.49 -5.66
N LEU A 69 -3.32 2.79 -5.31
CA LEU A 69 -2.37 3.77 -5.82
C LEU A 69 -0.96 3.45 -5.32
N LEU A 70 -0.81 3.15 -4.02
CA LEU A 70 0.45 2.69 -3.42
C LEU A 70 0.99 1.46 -4.15
N GLU A 71 0.13 0.48 -4.42
CA GLU A 71 0.52 -0.72 -5.16
C GLU A 71 0.98 -0.38 -6.58
N THR A 72 0.34 0.56 -7.27
CA THR A 72 0.76 1.04 -8.60
C THR A 72 2.15 1.65 -8.55
N PHE A 73 2.44 2.50 -7.56
CA PHE A 73 3.77 3.05 -7.35
C PHE A 73 4.80 1.95 -7.03
N ARG A 74 4.45 0.96 -6.19
CA ARG A 74 5.30 -0.20 -5.90
C ARG A 74 5.65 -1.01 -7.15
N GLN A 75 4.68 -1.23 -8.05
CA GLN A 75 4.95 -1.88 -9.34
C GLN A 75 5.91 -1.04 -10.19
N ALA A 76 5.75 0.28 -10.19
CA ALA A 76 6.57 1.18 -10.99
C ALA A 76 8.04 1.12 -10.55
N SER A 77 8.29 1.09 -9.23
CA SER A 77 9.66 0.99 -8.72
C SER A 77 10.36 -0.30 -9.12
N ILE A 78 9.67 -1.44 -9.02
CA ILE A 78 10.22 -2.75 -9.42
C ILE A 78 10.47 -2.79 -10.93
N LEU A 79 9.53 -2.29 -11.73
CA LEU A 79 9.67 -2.23 -13.18
C LEU A 79 10.89 -1.39 -13.60
N ILE A 80 11.04 -0.21 -13.00
CA ILE A 80 12.19 0.69 -13.25
C ILE A 80 13.48 0.00 -12.84
N SER A 81 13.55 -0.62 -11.65
CA SER A 81 14.73 -1.33 -11.18
C SER A 81 15.20 -2.40 -12.16
N HIS A 82 14.28 -3.23 -12.68
CA HIS A 82 14.65 -4.28 -13.63
C HIS A 82 15.02 -3.76 -15.02
N ARG A 83 14.30 -2.77 -15.54
CA ARG A 83 14.47 -2.34 -16.95
C ARG A 83 15.54 -1.27 -17.15
N HIS A 84 15.85 -0.48 -16.11
CA HIS A 84 16.66 0.71 -16.26
C HIS A 84 17.77 0.85 -15.19
N VAL A 85 17.83 -0.05 -14.21
CA VAL A 85 18.82 -0.02 -13.12
C VAL A 85 19.50 -1.40 -12.93
N ASP A 86 19.40 -2.25 -13.95
CA ASP A 86 20.05 -3.57 -14.03
C ASP A 86 19.78 -4.52 -12.85
N ALA A 87 18.67 -4.35 -12.12
CA ALA A 87 18.29 -5.28 -11.07
C ALA A 87 17.94 -6.65 -11.70
N PRO A 88 18.58 -7.76 -11.29
CA PRO A 88 18.25 -9.09 -11.82
C PRO A 88 16.78 -9.46 -11.55
N LEU A 89 16.12 -10.14 -12.50
CA LEU A 89 14.70 -10.55 -12.36
C LEU A 89 14.44 -11.47 -11.16
N ASP A 90 15.44 -12.21 -10.71
CA ASP A 90 15.39 -13.11 -9.55
C ASP A 90 15.85 -12.45 -8.24
N ALA A 91 16.22 -11.16 -8.26
CA ALA A 91 16.63 -10.45 -7.07
C ALA A 91 15.49 -10.34 -6.04
N LYS A 92 15.85 -10.40 -4.76
CA LYS A 92 14.92 -10.29 -3.63
C LYS A 92 14.82 -8.83 -3.20
N PHE A 93 13.65 -8.23 -3.40
CA PHE A 93 13.39 -6.83 -3.09
C PHE A 93 12.97 -6.63 -1.64
N VAL A 94 13.36 -5.50 -1.07
CA VAL A 94 12.98 -5.02 0.25
C VAL A 94 12.43 -3.61 0.08
N PHE A 95 11.20 -3.41 0.56
CA PHE A 95 10.62 -2.08 0.72
C PHE A 95 11.13 -1.51 2.05
N ASN A 96 11.92 -0.44 2.00
CA ASN A 96 12.50 0.15 3.22
C ASN A 96 11.59 1.21 3.84
N ALA A 97 11.11 2.13 3.00
CA ALA A 97 10.28 3.22 3.44
C ALA A 97 9.48 3.78 2.27
N GLY A 98 8.33 4.38 2.56
CA GLY A 98 7.59 5.15 1.58
C GLY A 98 6.58 6.08 2.24
N ALA A 99 6.19 7.10 1.51
CA ALA A 99 5.17 8.06 1.93
C ALA A 99 4.24 8.32 0.75
N LEU A 100 2.99 7.88 0.88
CA LEU A 100 1.88 8.13 -0.04
C LEU A 100 1.10 9.36 0.43
N GLU A 101 0.72 10.20 -0.53
CA GLU A 101 -0.25 11.28 -0.33
C GLU A 101 -1.26 11.31 -1.48
N VAL A 102 -2.56 11.37 -1.15
CA VAL A 102 -3.64 11.67 -2.10
C VAL A 102 -3.82 13.18 -2.11
N VAL A 103 -3.46 13.82 -3.22
CA VAL A 103 -3.43 15.29 -3.32
C VAL A 103 -4.78 15.88 -3.73
N ASP A 104 -5.63 15.10 -4.40
CA ASP A 104 -6.98 15.51 -4.79
C ASP A 104 -7.98 14.34 -4.70
N LEU A 105 -8.97 14.47 -3.82
CA LEU A 105 -10.03 13.48 -3.65
C LEU A 105 -11.00 13.42 -4.84
N ASP A 106 -11.15 14.51 -5.60
CA ASP A 106 -12.00 14.52 -6.78
C ASP A 106 -11.34 13.76 -7.93
N ALA A 107 -10.02 13.88 -8.08
CA ALA A 107 -9.24 13.18 -9.10
C ALA A 107 -9.24 11.64 -8.93
N VAL A 108 -9.38 11.14 -7.70
CA VAL A 108 -9.43 9.69 -7.41
C VAL A 108 -10.84 9.09 -7.44
N LYS A 109 -11.88 9.86 -7.80
CA LYS A 109 -13.23 9.32 -7.93
C LYS A 109 -13.31 8.28 -9.06
N VAL A 110 -14.03 7.18 -8.81
CA VAL A 110 -14.19 6.16 -9.86
C VAL A 110 -15.27 6.60 -10.85
N GLY A 111 -14.82 6.99 -12.04
CA GLY A 111 -15.66 7.41 -13.16
C GLY A 111 -16.48 6.28 -13.83
N PRO A 112 -17.22 6.62 -14.90
CA PRO A 112 -18.00 5.67 -15.69
C PRO A 112 -17.14 4.80 -16.64
N ALA A 113 -15.87 5.16 -16.87
CA ALA A 113 -14.88 4.40 -17.63
C ALA A 113 -13.65 4.13 -16.76
N PRO A 114 -12.80 3.12 -17.06
CA PRO A 114 -11.51 2.96 -16.39
C PRO A 114 -10.66 4.21 -16.57
N ALA A 115 -10.13 4.77 -15.48
CA ALA A 115 -9.25 5.93 -15.55
C ALA A 115 -7.94 5.58 -16.28
N ALA A 116 -7.54 6.43 -17.21
CA ALA A 116 -6.22 6.38 -17.82
C ALA A 116 -5.26 7.17 -16.94
N GLY A 117 -4.29 6.47 -16.34
CA GLY A 117 -3.32 7.09 -15.46
C GLY A 117 -1.98 7.36 -16.16
N VAL A 118 -1.34 8.44 -15.76
CA VAL A 118 0.06 8.74 -16.10
C VAL A 118 0.83 8.83 -14.80
N LEU A 119 1.83 7.97 -14.64
CA LEU A 119 2.73 7.99 -13.50
C LEU A 119 4.09 8.49 -13.97
N ASP A 120 4.52 9.63 -13.44
CA ASP A 120 5.87 10.15 -13.64
C ASP A 120 6.74 9.77 -12.44
N ALA A 121 7.95 9.31 -12.71
CA ALA A 121 8.89 8.84 -11.69
C ALA A 121 10.29 9.40 -11.95
N THR A 122 10.99 9.77 -10.89
CA THR A 122 12.40 10.20 -10.94
C THR A 122 13.19 9.47 -9.87
N ILE A 123 14.33 8.85 -10.22
CA ILE A 123 15.28 8.33 -9.23
C ILE A 123 16.02 9.53 -8.63
N THR A 124 15.85 9.73 -7.31
CA THR A 124 16.46 10.84 -6.56
C THR A 124 17.72 10.42 -5.81
N ALA A 125 17.89 9.12 -5.55
CA ALA A 125 19.10 8.57 -4.96
C ALA A 125 19.32 7.12 -5.40
N GLU A 126 20.59 6.73 -5.51
CA GLU A 126 21.01 5.35 -5.76
C GLU A 126 21.83 4.84 -4.57
N LYS A 127 21.51 3.62 -4.11
CA LYS A 127 22.32 2.89 -3.14
C LYS A 127 23.26 1.96 -3.90
N ARG A 128 24.57 2.11 -3.68
CA ARG A 128 25.60 1.31 -4.37
C ARG A 128 26.31 0.33 -3.44
N ARG A 129 26.70 -0.81 -3.98
CA ARG A 129 27.61 -1.78 -3.36
C ARG A 129 28.71 -2.12 -4.36
N GLY A 130 29.85 -1.44 -4.22
CA GLY A 130 30.88 -1.48 -5.26
C GLY A 130 30.40 -0.73 -6.51
N ALA A 131 30.50 -1.38 -7.68
CA ALA A 131 30.02 -0.81 -8.93
C ALA A 131 28.50 -0.91 -9.10
N ASP A 132 27.86 -1.87 -8.44
CA ASP A 132 26.45 -2.21 -8.65
C ASP A 132 25.51 -1.28 -7.88
N ILE A 133 24.42 -0.89 -8.52
CA ILE A 133 23.27 -0.30 -7.83
C ILE A 133 22.46 -1.45 -7.21
N VAL A 134 22.21 -1.34 -5.90
CA VAL A 134 21.49 -2.35 -5.10
C VAL A 134 20.24 -1.76 -4.44
N GLY A 135 19.88 -0.53 -4.77
CA GLY A 135 18.68 0.14 -4.29
C GLY A 135 18.53 1.53 -4.87
N ILE A 136 17.32 2.05 -4.83
CA ILE A 136 16.96 3.39 -5.33
C ILE A 136 15.94 4.05 -4.42
N THR A 137 15.97 5.37 -4.39
CA THR A 137 14.88 6.21 -3.89
C THR A 137 14.20 6.89 -5.08
N LEU A 138 12.88 6.82 -5.12
CA LEU A 138 12.04 7.39 -6.17
C LEU A 138 11.14 8.48 -5.60
N ALA A 139 10.97 9.56 -6.36
CA ALA A 139 9.87 10.50 -6.21
C ALA A 139 8.92 10.31 -7.40
N MET A 140 7.63 10.14 -7.12
CA MET A 140 6.63 9.79 -8.12
C MET A 140 5.35 10.60 -7.96
N THR A 141 4.70 10.87 -9.09
CA THR A 141 3.37 11.50 -9.15
C THR A 141 2.47 10.66 -10.03
N LEU A 142 1.19 10.58 -9.69
CA LEU A 142 0.16 9.93 -10.49
C LEU A 142 -0.90 10.96 -10.85
N ALA A 143 -1.16 11.12 -12.14
CA ALA A 143 -2.33 11.80 -12.66
C ALA A 143 -3.35 10.78 -13.17
N LEU A 144 -4.63 11.00 -12.89
CA LEU A 144 -5.74 10.21 -13.42
C LEU A 144 -6.60 11.12 -14.30
N ASP A 145 -6.82 10.73 -15.55
CA ASP A 145 -7.59 11.50 -16.54
C ASP A 145 -7.13 12.98 -16.67
N GLY A 146 -5.82 13.21 -16.50
CA GLY A 146 -5.18 14.52 -16.58
C GLY A 146 -5.13 15.33 -15.28
N SER A 147 -5.78 14.87 -14.21
CA SER A 147 -5.77 15.53 -12.89
C SER A 147 -4.77 14.88 -11.95
N ALA A 148 -3.95 15.67 -11.24
CA ALA A 148 -3.04 15.16 -10.23
C ALA A 148 -3.83 14.46 -9.11
N ALA A 149 -3.54 13.19 -8.87
CA ALA A 149 -4.31 12.32 -7.99
C ALA A 149 -3.53 11.95 -6.71
N ALA A 150 -2.26 11.55 -6.86
CA ALA A 150 -1.44 11.14 -5.73
C ALA A 150 0.05 11.38 -5.97
N THR A 151 0.82 11.41 -4.89
CA THR A 151 2.29 11.38 -4.91
C THR A 151 2.80 10.23 -4.05
N MET A 152 4.01 9.77 -4.35
CA MET A 152 4.70 8.82 -3.50
C MET A 152 6.21 9.04 -3.52
N SER A 153 6.83 9.06 -2.35
CA SER A 153 8.26 8.76 -2.22
C SER A 153 8.43 7.30 -1.80
N MET A 154 9.45 6.62 -2.32
CA MET A 154 9.71 5.22 -2.00
C MET A 154 11.21 4.93 -2.02
N THR A 155 11.70 4.24 -0.99
CA THR A 155 13.06 3.69 -0.95
C THR A 155 12.97 2.18 -0.96
N ILE A 156 13.60 1.58 -1.97
CA ILE A 156 13.69 0.12 -2.13
C ILE A 156 15.14 -0.30 -2.31
N GLN A 157 15.42 -1.54 -1.95
CA GLN A 157 16.69 -2.18 -2.24
C GLN A 157 16.47 -3.63 -2.65
N TRP A 158 17.48 -4.25 -3.23
CA TRP A 158 17.43 -5.65 -3.62
C TRP A 158 18.76 -6.34 -3.34
N MET A 159 18.69 -7.67 -3.30
CA MET A 159 19.87 -8.50 -3.14
C MET A 159 19.73 -9.84 -3.87
N PRO A 160 20.84 -10.51 -4.19
CA PRO A 160 20.81 -11.88 -4.71
C PRO A 160 20.17 -12.86 -3.70
N GLY A 161 19.64 -13.99 -4.21
CA GLY A 161 18.93 -14.98 -3.40
C GLY A 161 19.77 -15.59 -2.27
N ASP A 162 21.06 -15.86 -2.49
CA ASP A 162 21.94 -16.41 -1.46
C ASP A 162 22.17 -15.43 -0.29
N ALA A 163 22.21 -14.13 -0.57
CA ALA A 163 22.31 -13.08 0.42
C ALA A 163 21.00 -12.95 1.21
N TRP A 164 19.85 -13.08 0.53
CA TRP A 164 18.54 -13.14 1.17
C TRP A 164 18.43 -14.32 2.14
N ASP A 165 18.80 -15.53 1.70
CA ASP A 165 18.70 -16.74 2.52
C ASP A 165 19.54 -16.62 3.80
N ARG A 166 20.78 -16.10 3.67
CA ARG A 166 21.64 -15.82 4.84
C ARG A 166 21.02 -14.78 5.77
N LEU A 167 20.41 -13.73 5.22
CA LEU A 167 19.74 -12.69 5.99
C LEU A 167 18.55 -13.26 6.77
N ARG A 168 17.68 -14.02 6.10
CA ARG A 168 16.50 -14.66 6.72
C ARG A 168 16.91 -15.69 7.77
N GLN A 169 17.89 -16.56 7.49
CA GLN A 169 18.40 -17.53 8.46
C GLN A 169 18.95 -16.84 9.72
N ARG A 170 19.76 -15.80 9.56
CA ARG A 170 20.30 -15.04 10.70
C ARG A 170 19.20 -14.35 11.50
N GLY A 171 18.21 -13.76 10.83
CA GLY A 171 17.10 -13.06 11.47
C GLY A 171 16.14 -13.99 12.23
N ARG A 172 15.94 -15.22 11.72
CA ARG A 172 15.07 -16.23 12.32
C ARG A 172 15.73 -17.07 13.42
N ALA A 173 17.06 -17.22 13.39
CA ALA A 173 17.81 -18.01 14.37
C ALA A 173 17.52 -17.72 15.87
N PRO A 174 17.32 -16.46 16.31
CA PRO A 174 17.01 -16.18 17.71
C PRO A 174 15.53 -16.34 18.09
N LEU A 175 14.64 -16.64 17.13
CA LEU A 175 13.20 -16.64 17.34
C LEU A 175 12.65 -18.04 17.67
N GLN A 176 11.64 -18.10 18.53
CA GLN A 176 10.88 -19.32 18.81
C GLN A 176 9.68 -19.40 17.86
N LEU A 177 9.85 -20.12 16.75
CA LEU A 177 8.86 -20.19 15.66
C LEU A 177 8.06 -21.50 15.62
N ASP A 178 8.39 -22.48 16.47
CA ASP A 178 7.76 -23.80 16.54
C ASP A 178 7.18 -24.03 17.95
N PRO A 179 5.89 -24.40 18.08
CA PRO A 179 4.90 -24.50 17.01
C PRO A 179 4.50 -23.14 16.46
N ALA A 180 4.19 -23.10 15.17
CA ALA A 180 3.60 -21.93 14.54
C ALA A 180 2.32 -21.54 15.27
N ARG A 181 2.16 -20.26 15.63
CA ARG A 181 0.94 -19.81 16.31
C ARG A 181 -0.18 -19.66 15.28
N PRO A 182 -1.35 -20.27 15.49
CA PRO A 182 -2.45 -20.18 14.54
C PRO A 182 -3.01 -18.75 14.51
N HIS A 183 -3.38 -18.27 13.32
CA HIS A 183 -4.13 -17.02 13.14
C HIS A 183 -5.63 -17.31 13.25
N PRO A 184 -6.32 -16.86 14.30
CA PRO A 184 -7.72 -17.20 14.51
C PRO A 184 -8.61 -16.34 13.61
N LEU A 185 -8.73 -16.72 12.33
CA LEU A 185 -9.48 -15.95 11.32
C LEU A 185 -10.98 -15.76 11.66
N HIS A 186 -11.52 -16.58 12.57
CA HIS A 186 -12.88 -16.44 13.08
C HIS A 186 -13.04 -15.30 14.10
N GLU A 187 -11.93 -14.73 14.60
CA GLU A 187 -11.91 -13.60 15.53
C GLU A 187 -11.76 -12.24 14.80
N ARG A 188 -11.94 -12.21 13.47
CA ARG A 188 -11.95 -10.94 12.72
C ARG A 188 -12.94 -9.95 13.33
N VAL A 189 -12.55 -8.69 13.42
CA VAL A 189 -13.46 -7.61 13.83
C VAL A 189 -14.61 -7.46 12.82
N GLU A 190 -15.67 -6.75 13.19
CA GLU A 190 -16.81 -6.59 12.28
C GLU A 190 -16.41 -5.71 11.07
N PRO A 191 -16.74 -6.08 9.83
CA PRO A 191 -16.32 -5.34 8.63
C PRO A 191 -16.64 -3.85 8.68
N ARG A 192 -17.80 -3.49 9.24
CA ARG A 192 -18.24 -2.09 9.39
C ARG A 192 -17.33 -1.24 10.28
N GLU A 193 -16.61 -1.85 11.22
CA GLU A 193 -15.69 -1.16 12.15
C GLU A 193 -14.42 -0.69 11.44
N VAL A 194 -14.09 -1.32 10.31
CA VAL A 194 -12.92 -0.99 9.49
C VAL A 194 -13.31 -0.55 8.07
N ALA A 195 -14.55 -0.09 7.91
CA ALA A 195 -15.11 0.41 6.65
C ALA A 195 -15.05 -0.60 5.46
N ARG A 196 -15.28 -1.88 5.75
CA ARG A 196 -15.38 -3.00 4.78
C ARG A 196 -16.79 -3.55 4.68
N HIS A 197 -17.07 -4.30 3.60
CA HIS A 197 -18.26 -5.16 3.52
C HIS A 197 -17.92 -6.63 3.72
N SER A 198 -16.76 -7.10 3.23
CA SER A 198 -16.36 -8.51 3.33
C SER A 198 -15.53 -8.75 4.59
N PHE A 199 -15.79 -9.86 5.27
CA PHE A 199 -14.93 -10.36 6.34
C PHE A 199 -13.53 -10.70 5.83
N ASP A 200 -13.40 -11.20 4.60
CA ASP A 200 -12.10 -11.61 4.05
C ASP A 200 -11.09 -10.45 4.00
N ASN A 201 -11.58 -9.22 3.82
CA ASN A 201 -10.77 -8.01 3.76
C ASN A 201 -10.51 -7.38 5.14
N VAL A 202 -10.95 -7.98 6.25
CA VAL A 202 -10.72 -7.48 7.62
C VAL A 202 -9.48 -8.11 8.23
N VAL A 203 -8.39 -7.36 8.41
CA VAL A 203 -7.11 -7.94 8.84
C VAL A 203 -6.85 -7.81 10.34
N LEU A 204 -7.83 -7.36 11.11
CA LEU A 204 -7.68 -7.13 12.55
C LEU A 204 -8.54 -8.08 13.40
N SER A 205 -8.05 -8.36 14.60
CA SER A 205 -8.79 -8.96 15.72
C SER A 205 -8.42 -8.26 17.03
N ARG A 206 -9.14 -8.59 18.12
CA ARG A 206 -8.81 -8.24 19.52
C ARG A 206 -8.45 -6.76 19.72
N ILE A 207 -9.42 -5.88 19.50
CA ILE A 207 -9.26 -4.44 19.78
C ILE A 207 -9.23 -4.20 21.28
N GLY A 208 -8.28 -3.38 21.73
CA GLY A 208 -8.20 -2.88 23.10
C GLY A 208 -7.83 -1.40 23.13
N VAL A 209 -8.36 -0.67 24.10
CA VAL A 209 -8.09 0.76 24.30
C VAL A 209 -7.44 0.95 25.67
N ASP A 210 -6.28 1.61 25.69
CA ASP A 210 -5.53 1.94 26.91
C ASP A 210 -5.10 3.41 26.84
N GLY A 211 -5.81 4.27 27.56
CA GLY A 211 -5.62 5.72 27.50
C GLY A 211 -5.87 6.28 26.09
N ASP A 212 -4.83 6.83 25.48
CA ASP A 212 -4.82 7.39 24.11
C ASP A 212 -4.33 6.39 23.05
N THR A 213 -4.04 5.15 23.47
CA THR A 213 -3.49 4.10 22.61
C THR A 213 -4.56 3.06 22.30
N VAL A 214 -4.75 2.80 21.00
CA VAL A 214 -5.63 1.74 20.50
C VAL A 214 -4.77 0.62 19.95
N ARG A 215 -4.99 -0.60 20.45
CA ARG A 215 -4.25 -1.81 20.10
C ARG A 215 -5.15 -2.80 19.38
N SER A 216 -4.56 -3.57 18.49
CA SER A 216 -5.20 -4.61 17.69
C SER A 216 -4.21 -5.71 17.37
N GLN A 217 -4.69 -6.93 17.12
CA GLN A 217 -3.89 -8.00 16.56
C GLN A 217 -4.11 -8.09 15.05
N VAL A 218 -3.03 -8.28 14.30
CA VAL A 218 -3.07 -8.45 12.84
C VAL A 218 -3.21 -9.93 12.52
N LEU A 219 -4.24 -10.26 11.75
CA LEU A 219 -4.51 -11.61 11.26
C LEU A 219 -3.79 -11.84 9.93
N VAL A 220 -2.94 -12.86 9.89
CA VAL A 220 -2.19 -13.23 8.68
C VAL A 220 -2.91 -14.36 7.95
N ASP A 221 -3.85 -14.00 7.08
CA ASP A 221 -4.53 -14.94 6.19
C ASP A 221 -3.76 -15.12 4.87
N GLN A 222 -2.93 -16.16 4.81
CA GLN A 222 -2.13 -16.48 3.63
C GLN A 222 -2.96 -16.93 2.41
N ALA A 223 -4.27 -17.18 2.57
CA ALA A 223 -5.16 -17.50 1.47
C ALA A 223 -5.75 -16.25 0.80
N HIS A 224 -5.52 -15.05 1.33
CA HIS A 224 -6.11 -13.82 0.81
C HIS A 224 -5.51 -13.43 -0.56
N PRO A 225 -6.29 -13.45 -1.65
CA PRO A 225 -5.75 -13.41 -3.01
C PRO A 225 -5.02 -12.11 -3.38
N GLY A 226 -5.46 -10.96 -2.83
CA GLY A 226 -4.82 -9.67 -3.11
C GLY A 226 -3.65 -9.32 -2.18
N LEU A 227 -3.62 -9.90 -0.97
CA LEU A 227 -2.59 -9.60 0.05
C LEU A 227 -1.45 -10.63 -0.02
N PHE A 228 -1.76 -11.83 -0.49
CA PHE A 228 -0.88 -12.95 -0.77
C PHE A 228 -1.12 -13.48 -2.20
N ASP A 229 -0.82 -12.65 -3.21
CA ASP A 229 -0.90 -13.04 -4.63
C ASP A 229 0.01 -14.25 -4.97
N HIS A 230 1.07 -14.45 -4.18
CA HIS A 230 1.91 -15.64 -4.22
C HIS A 230 2.43 -15.98 -2.82
N PRO A 231 2.96 -17.20 -2.59
CA PRO A 231 3.57 -17.55 -1.31
C PRO A 231 4.71 -16.60 -0.96
N LEU A 232 4.70 -16.12 0.28
CA LEU A 232 5.72 -15.25 0.86
C LEU A 232 6.31 -15.93 2.10
N ASP A 233 7.54 -15.57 2.45
CA ASP A 233 8.27 -16.10 3.61
C ASP A 233 8.21 -15.16 4.84
N HIS A 234 7.44 -14.08 4.75
CA HIS A 234 7.25 -13.06 5.78
C HIS A 234 5.91 -12.35 5.59
N VAL A 235 5.48 -11.60 6.61
CA VAL A 235 4.27 -10.76 6.56
C VAL A 235 4.44 -9.68 5.47
N PRO A 236 3.59 -9.65 4.42
CA PRO A 236 3.76 -8.72 3.31
C PRO A 236 3.54 -7.27 3.73
N GLY A 237 4.25 -6.36 3.06
CA GLY A 237 4.02 -4.92 3.18
C GLY A 237 2.57 -4.52 2.90
N ALA A 238 1.89 -5.18 1.95
CA ALA A 238 0.47 -4.92 1.67
C ALA A 238 -0.44 -5.19 2.89
N LEU A 239 -0.20 -6.29 3.62
CA LEU A 239 -0.93 -6.60 4.86
C LEU A 239 -0.58 -5.61 5.97
N ILE A 240 0.67 -5.17 6.06
CA ILE A 240 1.11 -4.16 7.03
C ILE A 240 0.41 -2.82 6.78
N PHE A 241 0.36 -2.34 5.53
CA PHE A 241 -0.36 -1.12 5.18
C PHE A 241 -1.88 -1.24 5.43
N GLU A 242 -2.47 -2.41 5.15
CA GLU A 242 -3.87 -2.66 5.49
C GLU A 242 -4.11 -2.59 7.00
N ALA A 243 -3.27 -3.25 7.79
CA ALA A 243 -3.36 -3.23 9.24
C ALA A 243 -3.23 -1.81 9.77
N MET A 244 -2.27 -1.03 9.27
CA MET A 244 -2.13 0.39 9.62
C MET A 244 -3.41 1.17 9.36
N ARG A 245 -4.00 1.02 8.16
CA ARG A 245 -5.27 1.66 7.80
C ARG A 245 -6.40 1.26 8.75
N GLN A 246 -6.60 -0.04 8.97
CA GLN A 246 -7.72 -0.53 9.76
C GLN A 246 -7.57 -0.12 11.23
N THR A 247 -6.37 -0.19 11.79
CA THR A 247 -6.13 0.20 13.19
C THR A 247 -6.34 1.71 13.33
N ALA A 248 -5.94 2.51 12.34
CA ALA A 248 -6.21 3.94 12.31
C ALA A 248 -7.71 4.28 12.25
N LEU A 249 -8.50 3.53 11.48
CA LEU A 249 -9.96 3.71 11.41
C LEU A 249 -10.63 3.39 12.75
N VAL A 250 -10.24 2.26 13.37
CA VAL A 250 -10.72 1.88 14.71
C VAL A 250 -10.31 2.93 15.73
N ALA A 251 -9.07 3.39 15.71
CA ALA A 251 -8.59 4.41 16.64
C ALA A 251 -9.31 5.76 16.47
N ALA A 252 -9.59 6.17 15.23
CA ALA A 252 -10.40 7.35 14.98
C ALA A 252 -11.84 7.22 15.51
N HIS A 253 -12.38 6.00 15.54
CA HIS A 253 -13.67 5.71 16.16
C HIS A 253 -13.59 5.77 17.68
N GLU A 254 -12.69 5.00 18.29
CA GLU A 254 -12.58 4.85 19.74
C GLU A 254 -12.18 6.17 20.44
N LEU A 255 -11.25 6.91 19.86
CA LEU A 255 -10.71 8.13 20.47
C LEU A 255 -11.56 9.37 20.21
N PHE A 256 -12.28 9.42 19.08
CA PHE A 256 -12.97 10.64 18.62
C PHE A 256 -14.43 10.47 18.24
N GLY A 257 -15.00 9.26 18.37
CA GLY A 257 -16.38 8.96 17.99
C GLY A 257 -16.66 9.09 16.49
N LEU A 258 -15.63 9.05 15.64
CA LEU A 258 -15.81 9.21 14.20
C LEU A 258 -16.30 7.91 13.57
N SER A 259 -17.21 8.02 12.62
CA SER A 259 -17.68 6.86 11.86
C SER A 259 -16.62 6.46 10.81
N PRO A 260 -16.15 5.21 10.78
CA PRO A 260 -15.23 4.72 9.75
C PRO A 260 -15.74 4.96 8.32
N ARG A 261 -17.07 4.95 8.12
CA ARG A 261 -17.72 5.19 6.82
C ARG A 261 -17.54 6.62 6.29
N MET A 262 -17.16 7.54 7.16
CA MET A 262 -16.95 8.96 6.86
C MET A 262 -15.47 9.33 6.76
N LEU A 263 -14.58 8.33 6.79
CA LEU A 263 -13.14 8.52 6.78
C LEU A 263 -12.54 7.88 5.54
N VAL A 264 -11.70 8.64 4.85
CA VAL A 264 -10.90 8.17 3.72
C VAL A 264 -9.43 8.28 4.06
N LEU A 265 -8.64 7.28 3.67
CA LEU A 265 -7.19 7.36 3.73
C LEU A 265 -6.71 8.43 2.73
N VAL A 266 -5.90 9.38 3.16
CA VAL A 266 -5.28 10.39 2.26
C VAL A 266 -3.78 10.49 2.41
N GLY A 267 -3.22 9.93 3.49
CA GLY A 267 -1.78 9.85 3.69
C GLY A 267 -1.41 8.55 4.38
N CYS A 268 -0.34 7.92 3.93
CA CYS A 268 0.23 6.77 4.61
C CYS A 268 1.74 6.76 4.39
N ASP A 269 2.48 7.00 5.46
CA ASP A 269 3.92 6.78 5.48
C ASP A 269 4.25 5.56 6.34
N ALA A 270 5.30 4.83 5.95
CA ALA A 270 5.78 3.68 6.68
C ALA A 270 7.27 3.49 6.49
N VAL A 271 7.94 3.06 7.55
CA VAL A 271 9.31 2.59 7.60
C VAL A 271 9.30 1.14 8.08
N PHE A 272 9.97 0.27 7.34
CA PHE A 272 10.09 -1.16 7.66
C PHE A 272 11.47 -1.40 8.26
N GLU A 273 11.50 -1.72 9.55
CA GLU A 273 12.74 -1.94 10.30
C GLU A 273 13.21 -3.39 10.20
N SER A 274 12.28 -4.31 10.00
CA SER A 274 12.57 -5.74 9.92
C SER A 274 11.41 -6.53 9.34
N PHE A 275 11.67 -7.80 9.04
CA PHE A 275 10.64 -8.73 8.62
C PHE A 275 9.73 -9.12 9.79
N GLY A 276 8.43 -9.16 9.53
CA GLY A 276 7.47 -9.86 10.38
C GLY A 276 7.43 -11.33 9.99
N GLU A 277 7.58 -12.23 10.96
CA GLU A 277 7.52 -13.68 10.75
C GLU A 277 6.06 -14.15 10.74
N LEU A 278 5.71 -15.07 9.85
CA LEU A 278 4.34 -15.56 9.67
C LEU A 278 3.84 -16.35 10.88
N GLU A 279 4.77 -16.94 11.63
CA GLU A 279 4.53 -17.82 12.78
C GLU A 279 4.28 -17.06 14.09
N LEU A 280 4.61 -15.77 14.13
CA LEU A 280 4.49 -14.93 15.32
C LEU A 280 3.22 -14.06 15.26
N PRO A 281 2.58 -13.77 16.41
CA PRO A 281 1.51 -12.78 16.47
C PRO A 281 2.09 -11.40 16.17
N THR A 282 1.34 -10.62 15.41
CA THR A 282 1.69 -9.24 15.10
C THR A 282 0.70 -8.32 15.80
N ASP A 283 1.20 -7.50 16.70
CA ASP A 283 0.43 -6.45 17.36
C ASP A 283 0.56 -5.15 16.55
N CYS A 284 -0.56 -4.43 16.39
CA CYS A 284 -0.60 -3.11 15.77
C CYS A 284 -1.21 -2.13 16.77
N ALA A 285 -0.54 -1.00 16.99
CA ALA A 285 -0.97 0.05 17.91
C ALA A 285 -1.03 1.40 17.19
N ALA A 286 -2.08 2.18 17.44
CA ALA A 286 -2.24 3.54 16.94
C ALA A 286 -2.39 4.52 18.10
N VAL A 287 -1.73 5.67 17.99
CA VAL A 287 -1.83 6.80 18.91
C VAL A 287 -2.12 8.05 18.08
N ALA A 288 -3.06 8.87 18.52
CA ALA A 288 -3.36 10.11 17.83
C ALA A 288 -2.25 11.14 17.99
N GLU A 289 -1.91 11.84 16.90
CA GLU A 289 -0.99 12.98 16.97
C GLU A 289 -1.75 14.21 17.48
N ALA A 290 -1.05 15.10 18.21
CA ALA A 290 -1.65 16.25 18.90
C ALA A 290 -2.40 17.25 17.98
N GLU A 291 -2.16 17.20 16.67
CA GLU A 291 -2.81 18.04 15.66
C GLU A 291 -3.99 17.32 15.00
N ILE A 292 -5.17 17.45 15.62
CA ILE A 292 -6.43 17.11 14.97
C ILE A 292 -7.00 18.39 14.38
N CYS A 293 -6.82 18.62 13.09
CA CYS A 293 -7.63 19.64 12.42
C CYS A 293 -9.07 19.13 12.27
N SER A 294 -10.05 20.03 12.17
CA SER A 294 -11.47 19.63 12.07
C SER A 294 -11.79 18.71 10.88
N ARG A 295 -10.86 18.59 9.91
CA ARG A 295 -11.02 17.86 8.67
C ARG A 295 -10.20 16.56 8.59
N GLN A 296 -9.12 16.41 9.34
CA GLN A 296 -8.23 15.26 9.24
C GLN A 296 -7.82 14.74 10.63
N VAL A 297 -7.58 13.44 10.71
CA VAL A 297 -7.02 12.77 11.88
C VAL A 297 -5.71 12.14 11.46
N VAL A 298 -4.63 12.47 12.17
CA VAL A 298 -3.32 11.87 11.96
C VAL A 298 -3.02 10.94 13.13
N LEU A 299 -2.64 9.70 12.81
CA LEU A 299 -2.30 8.69 13.80
C LEU A 299 -0.91 8.14 13.51
N SER A 300 -0.06 8.16 14.53
CA SER A 300 1.16 7.36 14.54
C SER A 300 0.79 5.90 14.77
N VAL A 301 1.29 5.00 13.93
CA VAL A 301 0.97 3.56 13.97
C VAL A 301 2.26 2.75 14.02
N THR A 302 2.31 1.76 14.92
CA THR A 302 3.44 0.86 15.11
C THR A 302 2.97 -0.59 15.03
N LEU A 303 3.72 -1.43 14.32
CA LEU A 303 3.57 -2.87 14.32
C LEU A 303 4.76 -3.53 15.00
N ALA A 304 4.50 -4.53 15.83
CA ALA A 304 5.52 -5.25 16.57
C ALA A 304 5.23 -6.76 16.65
N GLN A 305 6.29 -7.55 16.82
CA GLN A 305 6.22 -8.96 17.18
C GLN A 305 7.16 -9.21 18.37
N GLU A 306 6.67 -9.90 19.41
CA GLU A 306 7.45 -10.20 20.63
C GLU A 306 8.11 -8.94 21.22
N GLY A 307 7.38 -7.81 21.22
CA GLY A 307 7.86 -6.51 21.71
C GLY A 307 8.88 -5.79 20.80
N ARG A 308 9.24 -6.38 19.66
CA ARG A 308 10.17 -5.79 18.69
C ARG A 308 9.41 -5.13 17.56
N GLN A 309 9.67 -3.84 17.33
CA GLN A 309 9.08 -3.10 16.22
C GLN A 309 9.51 -3.71 14.87
N ILE A 310 8.54 -3.94 13.99
CA ILE A 310 8.78 -4.43 12.63
C ILE A 310 8.53 -3.35 11.58
N ALA A 311 7.55 -2.48 11.82
CA ALA A 311 7.24 -1.34 10.99
C ALA A 311 6.59 -0.25 11.84
N HIS A 312 6.72 1.00 11.40
CA HIS A 312 6.03 2.14 12.00
C HIS A 312 5.80 3.21 10.94
N GLY A 313 4.90 4.15 11.22
CA GLY A 313 4.68 5.29 10.35
C GLY A 313 3.43 6.06 10.76
N ARG A 314 2.90 6.87 9.85
CA ARG A 314 1.70 7.67 10.09
C ARG A 314 0.62 7.38 9.08
N VAL A 315 -0.62 7.44 9.57
CA VAL A 315 -1.83 7.34 8.78
C VAL A 315 -2.62 8.64 8.91
N THR A 316 -2.92 9.27 7.78
CA THR A 316 -3.77 10.45 7.70
C THR A 316 -5.12 10.06 7.12
N LEU A 317 -6.16 10.23 7.93
CA LEU A 317 -7.56 10.03 7.55
C LEU A 317 -8.23 11.38 7.35
N GLN A 318 -8.95 11.56 6.25
CA GLN A 318 -9.76 12.74 5.99
C GLN A 318 -11.24 12.44 6.19
N ARG A 319 -11.94 13.34 6.88
CA ARG A 319 -13.39 13.32 7.00
C ARG A 319 -14.01 13.73 5.66
N VAL A 320 -14.96 12.94 5.19
CA VAL A 320 -15.78 13.21 4.00
C VAL A 320 -17.24 13.31 4.40
N SER A 321 -17.99 14.20 3.75
CA SER A 321 -19.45 14.24 3.88
C SER A 321 -20.09 13.49 2.72
N ALA A 322 -21.23 12.85 2.97
CA ALA A 322 -22.09 12.43 1.87
C ALA A 322 -22.55 13.70 1.15
N SER A 323 -22.20 13.83 -0.14
CA SER A 323 -22.82 14.86 -0.97
C SER A 323 -24.34 14.65 -0.96
N THR A 324 -25.10 15.71 -0.72
CA THR A 324 -26.57 15.73 -0.80
C THR A 324 -27.09 15.21 -2.15
N ALA A 325 -26.28 15.23 -3.20
CA ALA A 325 -26.63 14.70 -4.52
C ALA A 325 -26.77 13.15 -4.56
N ALA A 326 -26.24 12.42 -3.58
CA ALA A 326 -26.36 10.96 -3.51
C ALA A 326 -27.70 10.50 -2.90
N LEU A 327 -28.36 11.33 -2.09
CA LEU A 327 -29.65 11.02 -1.47
C LEU A 327 -30.82 11.12 -2.47
N ASP A 328 -30.70 11.97 -3.50
CA ASP A 328 -31.74 12.13 -4.53
C ASP A 328 -31.85 10.93 -5.50
N ARG A 329 -30.88 10.01 -5.52
CA ARG A 329 -30.93 8.79 -6.34
C ARG A 329 -31.63 7.61 -5.67
N ILE A 330 -32.03 7.73 -4.40
CA ILE A 330 -32.78 6.70 -3.68
C ILE A 330 -34.30 6.96 -3.74
N VAL A 331 -34.73 8.12 -4.27
CA VAL A 331 -36.16 8.52 -4.37
C VAL A 331 -36.66 8.59 -5.82
N ARG A 332 -36.02 7.90 -6.77
CA ARG A 332 -36.55 7.73 -8.13
C ARG A 332 -36.43 6.30 -8.62
#